data_AF-A0A7K4NNV3-F1
#
_entry.id   AF-A0A7K4NNV3-F1
#
_cell.length_a   1.000
_cell.length_b   1.000
_cell.length_c   1.000
_cell.angle_alpha   90.00
_cell.angle_beta   90.00
_cell.angle_gamma   90.00
#
_symmetry.space_group_name_H-M   'P 1'
#
loop_
_entity.id
_entity.type
_entity.pdbx_description
1 polymer ?
#
loop_
_entity_poly.entity_id
_entity_poly.type
_entity_poly.pdbx_seq_one_letter_code
_entity_poly.pdbx_strand_id
1 'polypeptide(L)'
;MKNLKDFSINYLETDTSEKIFSFDEKTSGIKDAEIKVVTPIDQTLLAKIKISNRLEYEEKVSVLKKAQDLWKIIPAPKRGELIRLFGDELRKSKQELGKLVTIESGKILQEGLGEVQEMIDICDFAVGLSRQLYGLTMPSERPGHRIQEIWHPLGILGVVTSFNFPVAVWSWNFALATICGNATLWKPSPRTPLTAIACYKIWQRAIKHSEHSDSTEDIFKIIIGHKEQAEWIAKDKNINLVSLTGSTQMGRTLSKYVTERFGKLIMELGGNNAMIVTPSADLKLAIRAIIFS
;
A
#
# COMPACT_ATOMS: atom_id res chain seq x y z
N MET A 1 18.20 31.02 10.63
CA MET A 1 17.01 30.24 10.23
C MET A 1 16.68 30.62 8.80
N LYS A 2 17.04 29.79 7.81
CA LYS A 2 16.74 30.03 6.39
C LYS A 2 15.26 29.71 6.14
N ASN A 3 14.57 30.61 5.43
CA ASN A 3 13.16 30.54 5.07
C ASN A 3 12.80 29.21 4.38
N LEU A 4 11.69 28.59 4.79
CA LEU A 4 11.03 27.43 4.16
C LEU A 4 10.55 27.67 2.72
N LYS A 5 10.79 28.85 2.13
CA LYS A 5 10.48 29.16 0.72
C LYS A 5 11.50 28.60 -0.28
N ASP A 6 12.68 28.15 0.18
CA ASP A 6 13.70 27.55 -0.69
C ASP A 6 13.49 26.03 -0.94
N PHE A 7 12.50 25.41 -0.28
CA PHE A 7 12.05 24.05 -0.62
C PHE A 7 10.87 24.14 -1.58
N SER A 8 11.15 24.59 -2.80
CA SER A 8 10.23 24.48 -3.91
C SER A 8 10.01 22.99 -4.21
N ILE A 9 8.77 22.54 -3.99
CA ILE A 9 8.18 21.28 -4.48
C ILE A 9 8.16 21.22 -6.04
N ASN A 10 8.89 22.11 -6.71
CA ASN A 10 8.97 22.24 -8.17
C ASN A 10 9.87 21.19 -8.84
N TYR A 11 10.29 20.14 -8.12
CA TYR A 11 11.03 19.00 -8.70
C TYR A 11 10.21 17.70 -8.78
N LEU A 12 8.91 17.77 -8.51
CA LEU A 12 8.00 17.04 -9.38
C LEU A 12 7.98 17.83 -10.69
N GLU A 13 8.74 17.41 -11.70
CA GLU A 13 8.50 17.83 -13.10
C GLU A 13 7.08 17.39 -13.48
N THR A 14 6.10 18.13 -12.99
CA THR A 14 4.88 18.39 -13.73
C THR A 14 5.30 19.36 -14.80
N ASP A 15 5.05 19.02 -16.05
CA ASP A 15 5.02 19.98 -17.16
C ASP A 15 4.11 21.15 -16.72
N THR A 16 4.71 22.22 -16.20
CA THR A 16 4.03 23.37 -15.60
C THR A 16 3.53 24.31 -16.70
N SER A 17 2.67 23.78 -17.56
CA SER A 17 1.77 24.55 -18.41
C SER A 17 0.30 24.14 -18.25
N GLU A 18 -0.01 23.08 -17.50
CA GLU A 18 -1.38 22.78 -17.07
C GLU A 18 -1.55 23.07 -15.57
N LYS A 19 -2.34 24.12 -15.32
CA LYS A 19 -2.92 24.58 -14.06
C LYS A 19 -2.87 23.57 -12.91
N ILE A 20 -2.30 24.00 -11.78
CA ILE A 20 -2.61 23.46 -10.45
C ILE A 20 -4.13 23.32 -10.34
N PHE A 21 -4.57 22.07 -10.28
CA PHE A 21 -5.95 21.57 -10.29
C PHE A 21 -7.02 22.60 -9.89
N SER A 22 -7.64 23.24 -10.88
CA SER A 22 -9.02 23.74 -10.76
C SER A 22 -9.95 22.60 -11.13
N PHE A 23 -10.57 21.95 -10.14
CA PHE A 23 -11.73 21.10 -10.37
C PHE A 23 -12.99 21.98 -10.34
N ASP A 24 -13.28 22.65 -11.45
CA ASP A 24 -14.64 23.04 -11.84
C ASP A 24 -15.04 22.08 -12.97
N GLU A 25 -16.21 21.45 -13.04
CA GLU A 25 -17.52 21.85 -12.50
C GLU A 25 -18.46 20.62 -12.50
N LYS A 26 -19.44 20.64 -11.58
CA LYS A 26 -20.67 19.81 -11.50
C LYS A 26 -20.56 18.39 -10.90
N THR A 27 -20.43 18.33 -9.58
CA THR A 27 -21.24 17.39 -8.79
C THR A 27 -22.17 18.17 -7.88
N SER A 28 -23.43 18.25 -8.28
CA SER A 28 -24.51 18.81 -7.47
C SER A 28 -24.68 18.03 -6.17
N GLY A 29 -24.39 18.68 -5.04
CA GLY A 29 -25.16 18.54 -3.82
C GLY A 29 -24.89 17.34 -2.91
N ILE A 30 -23.66 17.21 -2.37
CA ILE A 30 -23.40 16.63 -1.05
C ILE A 30 -22.26 17.45 -0.45
N LYS A 31 -22.34 17.85 0.83
CA LYS A 31 -21.25 18.58 1.51
C LYS A 31 -19.94 17.79 1.35
N ASP A 32 -19.07 18.22 0.44
CA ASP A 32 -17.80 17.58 0.12
C ASP A 32 -16.89 17.65 1.36
N ALA A 33 -16.86 16.57 2.14
CA ALA A 33 -15.97 16.49 3.28
C ALA A 33 -14.53 16.36 2.77
N GLU A 34 -13.65 17.26 3.23
CA GLU A 34 -12.24 17.29 2.85
C GLU A 34 -11.35 16.95 4.04
N ILE A 35 -10.22 16.29 3.76
CA ILE A 35 -9.11 16.12 4.69
C ILE A 35 -8.11 17.26 4.45
N LYS A 36 -7.84 18.05 5.49
CA LYS A 36 -6.70 18.97 5.52
C LYS A 36 -5.44 18.19 5.88
N VAL A 37 -4.51 18.12 4.95
CA VAL A 37 -3.22 17.45 5.15
C VAL A 37 -2.23 18.48 5.68
N VAL A 38 -1.75 18.29 6.90
CA VAL A 38 -0.77 19.16 7.55
C VAL A 38 0.48 18.35 7.85
N THR A 39 1.66 18.99 7.73
CA THR A 39 2.90 18.34 8.16
C THR A 39 3.00 18.33 9.69
N PRO A 40 3.44 17.22 10.31
CA PRO A 40 3.73 17.21 11.75
C PRO A 40 4.95 18.06 12.13
N ILE A 41 5.78 18.49 11.18
CA ILE A 41 7.03 19.24 11.42
C ILE A 41 6.73 20.63 11.98
N ASP A 42 5.84 21.38 11.33
CA ASP A 42 5.52 22.77 11.69
C ASP A 42 4.03 23.12 11.56
N GLN A 43 3.17 22.12 11.32
CA GLN A 43 1.72 22.27 11.12
C GLN A 43 1.32 23.02 9.84
N THR A 44 2.24 23.25 8.90
CA THR A 44 1.93 23.84 7.59
C THR A 44 0.90 22.99 6.84
N LEU A 45 -0.11 23.65 6.28
CA LEU A 45 -1.09 23.02 5.39
C LEU A 45 -0.44 22.70 4.04
N LEU A 46 -0.37 21.40 3.72
CA LEU A 46 0.21 20.91 2.47
C LEU A 46 -0.84 20.83 1.35
N ALA A 47 -2.02 20.30 1.67
CA ALA A 47 -3.08 20.07 0.69
C ALA A 47 -4.45 19.93 1.36
N LYS A 48 -5.51 20.02 0.54
CA LYS A 48 -6.86 19.56 0.89
C LYS A 48 -7.24 18.44 -0.06
N ILE A 49 -7.68 17.30 0.47
CA ILE A 49 -8.00 16.11 -0.31
C ILE A 49 -9.46 15.74 -0.07
N LYS A 50 -10.22 15.55 -1.15
CA LYS A 50 -11.60 15.09 -1.09
C LYS A 50 -11.69 13.69 -0.48
N ILE A 51 -12.63 13.48 0.45
CA ILE A 51 -12.93 12.16 0.99
C ILE A 51 -13.72 11.36 -0.04
N SER A 52 -13.33 10.10 -0.26
CA SER A 52 -14.04 9.21 -1.16
C SER A 52 -15.45 8.91 -0.63
N ASN A 53 -16.44 9.15 -1.48
CA ASN A 53 -17.83 8.83 -1.19
C ASN A 53 -18.14 7.35 -1.51
N ARG A 54 -19.36 6.92 -1.18
CA ARG A 54 -19.78 5.53 -1.33
C ARG A 54 -19.86 5.08 -2.80
N LEU A 55 -20.31 5.96 -3.69
CA LEU A 55 -20.42 5.64 -5.13
C LEU A 55 -19.03 5.42 -5.74
N GLU A 56 -18.07 6.30 -5.44
CA GLU A 56 -16.67 6.14 -5.88
C GLU A 56 -16.04 4.85 -5.35
N TYR A 57 -16.37 4.45 -4.12
CA TYR A 57 -15.92 3.17 -3.56
C TYR A 57 -16.47 1.99 -4.37
N GLU A 58 -17.77 1.98 -4.65
CA GLU A 58 -18.44 0.88 -5.37
C GLU A 58 -17.96 0.77 -6.82
N GLU A 59 -17.74 1.91 -7.47
CA GLU A 59 -17.14 1.97 -8.81
C GLU A 59 -15.72 1.36 -8.82
N LYS A 60 -14.87 1.78 -7.89
CA LYS A 60 -13.50 1.25 -7.77
C LYS A 60 -13.48 -0.25 -7.50
N VAL A 61 -14.37 -0.76 -6.64
CA VAL A 61 -14.48 -2.20 -6.38
C VAL A 61 -14.96 -2.96 -7.63
N SER A 62 -15.92 -2.41 -8.37
CA SER A 62 -16.40 -3.00 -9.63
C SER A 62 -15.29 -3.10 -10.68
N VAL A 63 -14.49 -2.04 -10.82
CA VAL A 63 -13.31 -1.99 -11.70
C VAL A 63 -12.27 -3.03 -11.27
N LEU A 64 -11.91 -3.05 -9.98
CA LEU A 64 -10.95 -4.01 -9.44
C LEU A 64 -11.39 -5.46 -9.67
N LYS A 65 -12.69 -5.76 -9.57
CA LYS A 65 -13.22 -7.11 -9.80
C LYS A 65 -12.98 -7.57 -11.24
N LYS A 66 -13.32 -6.72 -12.22
CA LYS A 66 -13.07 -7.00 -13.64
C LYS A 66 -11.58 -7.14 -13.93
N ALA A 67 -10.76 -6.24 -13.39
CA ALA A 67 -9.31 -6.29 -13.57
C ALA A 67 -8.69 -7.55 -12.95
N GLN A 68 -9.15 -7.97 -11.77
CA GLN A 68 -8.66 -9.17 -11.10
C GLN A 68 -8.99 -10.46 -11.88
N ASP A 69 -10.17 -10.53 -12.50
CA ASP A 69 -10.55 -11.68 -13.33
C ASP A 69 -9.63 -11.86 -14.55
N LEU A 70 -9.14 -10.76 -15.12
CA LEU A 70 -8.13 -10.78 -16.19
C LEU A 70 -6.72 -11.03 -15.62
N TRP A 71 -6.40 -10.44 -14.47
CA TRP A 71 -5.06 -10.53 -13.89
C TRP A 71 -4.69 -11.93 -13.42
N LYS A 72 -5.65 -12.68 -12.87
CA LYS A 72 -5.40 -14.01 -12.30
C LYS A 72 -4.92 -15.05 -13.32
N ILE A 73 -5.22 -14.84 -14.62
CA ILE A 73 -4.80 -15.74 -15.70
C ILE A 73 -3.43 -15.37 -16.30
N ILE A 74 -2.91 -14.17 -16.02
CA ILE A 74 -1.56 -13.77 -16.46
C ILE A 74 -0.52 -14.63 -15.70
N PRO A 75 0.45 -15.28 -16.37
CA PRO A 75 1.44 -16.12 -15.70
C PRO A 75 2.20 -15.36 -14.59
N ALA A 76 2.39 -16.02 -13.44
CA ALA A 76 3.05 -15.41 -12.28
C ALA A 76 4.38 -14.70 -12.61
N PRO A 77 5.28 -15.26 -13.46
CA PRO A 77 6.51 -14.56 -13.83
C PRO A 77 6.29 -13.25 -14.59
N LYS A 78 5.23 -13.14 -15.41
CA LYS A 78 4.86 -11.89 -16.09
C LYS A 78 4.26 -10.87 -15.12
N ARG A 79 3.55 -11.34 -14.08
CA ARG A 79 3.13 -10.49 -12.96
C ARG A 79 4.34 -9.97 -12.17
N GLY A 80 5.36 -10.81 -12.00
CA GLY A 80 6.65 -10.43 -11.43
C GLY A 80 7.34 -9.33 -12.24
N GLU A 81 7.35 -9.41 -13.57
CA GLU A 81 7.95 -8.37 -14.42
C GLU A 81 7.32 -6.99 -14.23
N LEU A 82 6.00 -6.92 -14.02
CA LEU A 82 5.33 -5.66 -13.71
C LEU A 82 5.79 -5.07 -12.37
N ILE A 83 6.00 -5.91 -11.35
CA ILE A 83 6.58 -5.49 -10.07
C ILE A 83 8.05 -5.08 -10.21
N ARG A 84 8.82 -5.71 -11.10
CA ARG A 84 10.19 -5.29 -11.44
C ARG A 84 10.20 -3.87 -12.01
N LEU A 85 9.32 -3.58 -12.98
CA LEU A 85 9.14 -2.24 -13.56
C LEU A 85 8.73 -1.21 -12.50
N PHE A 86 7.84 -1.59 -11.58
CA PHE A 86 7.47 -0.74 -10.45
C PHE A 86 8.67 -0.44 -9.53
N GLY A 87 9.49 -1.46 -9.22
CA GLY A 87 10.75 -1.27 -8.49
C GLY A 87 11.71 -0.28 -9.16
N ASP A 88 11.82 -0.31 -10.50
CA ASP A 88 12.63 0.66 -11.24
C ASP A 88 12.09 2.09 -11.15
N GLU A 89 10.77 2.26 -11.25
CA GLU A 89 10.13 3.57 -11.07
C GLU A 89 10.29 4.10 -9.64
N LEU A 90 10.27 3.21 -8.63
CA LEU A 90 10.59 3.55 -7.25
C LEU A 90 12.04 4.00 -7.09
N ARG A 91 13.01 3.30 -7.70
CA ARG A 91 14.44 3.70 -7.68
C ARG A 91 14.63 5.11 -8.23
N LYS A 92 14.00 5.42 -9.36
CA LYS A 92 14.01 6.77 -9.96
C LYS A 92 13.38 7.82 -9.05
N SER A 93 12.34 7.44 -8.30
CA SER A 93 11.57 8.35 -7.45
C SER A 93 12.03 8.41 -6.00
N LYS A 94 13.07 7.65 -5.62
CA LYS A 94 13.43 7.39 -4.22
C LYS A 94 13.64 8.67 -3.41
N GLN A 95 14.37 9.62 -3.99
CA GLN A 95 14.69 10.89 -3.32
C GLN A 95 13.43 11.70 -3.02
N GLU A 96 12.57 11.88 -4.02
CA GLU A 96 11.35 12.70 -3.88
C GLU A 96 10.29 12.02 -3.01
N LEU A 97 10.10 10.71 -3.15
CA LEU A 97 9.18 9.96 -2.31
C LEU A 97 9.66 9.92 -0.85
N GLY A 98 10.97 9.74 -0.60
CA GLY A 98 11.52 9.74 0.75
C GLY A 98 11.40 11.09 1.47
N LYS A 99 11.56 12.20 0.72
CA LYS A 99 11.26 13.54 1.23
C LYS A 99 9.77 13.70 1.55
N LEU A 100 8.88 13.22 0.68
CA LEU A 100 7.44 13.30 0.93
C LEU A 100 7.03 12.49 2.16
N VAL A 101 7.58 11.29 2.35
CA VAL A 101 7.40 10.49 3.57
C VAL A 101 7.82 11.29 4.81
N THR A 102 8.97 11.94 4.77
CA THR A 102 9.46 12.82 5.85
C THR A 102 8.48 13.96 6.15
N ILE A 103 8.05 14.66 5.11
CA ILE A 103 7.14 15.81 5.22
C ILE A 103 5.79 15.40 5.80
N GLU A 104 5.25 14.25 5.41
CA GLU A 104 3.89 13.85 5.78
C GLU A 104 3.82 13.03 7.08
N SER A 105 4.84 12.22 7.38
CA SER A 105 4.88 11.38 8.58
C SER A 105 5.73 11.94 9.72
N GLY A 106 6.62 12.89 9.43
CA GLY A 106 7.51 13.53 10.42
C GLY A 106 8.76 12.73 10.79
N LYS A 107 9.09 11.66 10.06
CA LYS A 107 10.33 10.90 10.29
C LYS A 107 11.54 11.63 9.70
N ILE A 108 12.74 11.33 10.20
CA ILE A 108 13.95 11.90 9.62
C ILE A 108 14.15 11.46 8.16
N LEU A 109 14.83 12.27 7.36
CA LEU A 109 15.00 12.01 5.92
C LEU A 109 15.60 10.63 5.63
N GLN A 110 16.58 10.20 6.43
CA GLN A 110 17.24 8.90 6.29
C GLN A 110 16.25 7.75 6.46
N GLU A 111 15.30 7.85 7.39
CA GLU A 111 14.24 6.84 7.54
C GLU A 111 13.20 6.94 6.42
N GLY A 112 12.89 8.14 5.92
CA GLY A 112 12.06 8.30 4.73
C GLY A 112 12.67 7.62 3.49
N LEU A 113 13.97 7.82 3.28
CA LEU A 113 14.73 7.16 2.20
C LEU A 113 14.87 5.64 2.43
N GLY A 114 15.04 5.23 3.69
CA GLY A 114 15.06 3.83 4.09
C GLY A 114 13.74 3.13 3.81
N GLU A 115 12.62 3.74 4.17
CA GLU A 115 11.30 3.18 3.92
C GLU A 115 11.02 2.98 2.43
N VAL A 116 11.43 3.93 1.57
CA VAL A 116 11.30 3.74 0.11
C VAL A 116 12.27 2.67 -0.40
N GLN A 117 13.43 2.49 0.24
CA GLN A 117 14.32 1.37 -0.07
C GLN A 117 13.64 0.03 0.26
N GLU A 118 12.94 -0.08 1.39
CA GLU A 118 12.18 -1.29 1.72
C GLU A 118 11.11 -1.63 0.66
N MET A 119 10.50 -0.61 0.04
CA MET A 119 9.58 -0.82 -1.09
C MET A 119 10.30 -1.40 -2.31
N ILE A 120 11.51 -0.95 -2.60
CA ILE A 120 12.34 -1.45 -3.71
C ILE A 120 12.75 -2.89 -3.42
N ASP A 121 13.22 -3.17 -2.21
CA ASP A 121 13.71 -4.49 -1.81
C ASP A 121 12.60 -5.54 -1.82
N ILE A 122 11.38 -5.18 -1.39
CA ILE A 122 10.25 -6.11 -1.47
C ILE A 122 9.80 -6.36 -2.92
N CYS A 123 9.97 -5.39 -3.83
CA CYS A 123 9.73 -5.62 -5.25
C CYS A 123 10.71 -6.67 -5.80
N ASP A 124 12.00 -6.53 -5.49
CA ASP A 124 13.03 -7.49 -5.93
C ASP A 124 12.77 -8.89 -5.37
N PHE A 125 12.39 -8.98 -4.09
CA PHE A 125 12.00 -10.24 -3.47
C PHE A 125 10.76 -10.86 -4.15
N ALA A 126 9.74 -10.05 -4.43
CA ALA A 126 8.52 -10.50 -5.10
C ALA A 126 8.78 -11.00 -6.54
N VAL A 127 9.73 -10.39 -7.26
CA VAL A 127 10.16 -10.88 -8.59
C VAL A 127 10.69 -12.31 -8.48
N GLY A 128 11.53 -12.61 -7.49
CA GLY A 128 12.00 -13.97 -7.22
C GLY A 128 10.84 -14.93 -6.87
N LEU A 129 9.97 -14.53 -5.93
CA LEU A 129 8.82 -15.32 -5.51
C LEU A 129 7.83 -15.63 -6.64
N SER A 130 7.74 -14.78 -7.66
CA SER A 130 6.84 -14.97 -8.81
C SER A 130 7.11 -16.26 -9.60
N ARG A 131 8.28 -16.88 -9.41
CA ARG A 131 8.68 -18.17 -9.99
C ARG A 131 8.64 -19.33 -9.00
N GLN A 132 8.32 -19.06 -7.74
CA GLN A 132 8.27 -20.04 -6.67
C GLN A 132 6.82 -20.49 -6.47
N LEU A 133 6.00 -19.68 -5.78
CA LEU A 133 4.58 -19.95 -5.46
C LEU A 133 4.27 -21.46 -5.34
N TYR A 134 5.10 -22.18 -4.59
CA TYR A 134 5.21 -23.63 -4.69
C TYR A 134 3.96 -24.31 -4.11
N GLY A 135 3.39 -25.23 -4.90
CA GLY A 135 2.48 -26.24 -4.38
C GLY A 135 3.25 -27.45 -3.85
N LEU A 136 2.52 -28.53 -3.55
CA LEU A 136 3.09 -29.80 -3.10
C LEU A 136 2.55 -30.94 -3.95
N THR A 137 3.37 -31.97 -4.14
CA THR A 137 2.94 -33.26 -4.69
C THR A 137 3.24 -34.35 -3.69
N MET A 138 2.30 -35.28 -3.51
CA MET A 138 2.43 -36.34 -2.51
C MET A 138 1.82 -37.66 -3.00
N PRO A 139 2.32 -38.82 -2.53
CA PRO A 139 1.76 -40.12 -2.88
C PRO A 139 0.29 -40.24 -2.45
N SER A 140 -0.52 -40.89 -3.30
CA SER A 140 -1.87 -41.29 -2.91
C SER A 140 -1.86 -42.69 -2.31
N GLU A 141 -2.63 -42.91 -1.25
CA GLU A 141 -2.93 -44.26 -0.75
C GLU A 141 -3.81 -45.06 -1.74
N ARG A 142 -4.50 -44.37 -2.67
CA ARG A 142 -5.44 -44.99 -3.60
C ARG A 142 -4.72 -45.37 -4.89
N PRO A 143 -4.76 -46.64 -5.32
CA PRO A 143 -4.20 -47.05 -6.61
C PRO A 143 -4.77 -46.23 -7.77
N GLY A 144 -3.91 -45.82 -8.70
CA GLY A 144 -4.29 -45.02 -9.87
C GLY A 144 -4.63 -43.55 -9.60
N HIS A 145 -4.37 -43.02 -8.41
CA HIS A 145 -4.67 -41.62 -8.06
C HIS A 145 -3.41 -40.79 -7.80
N ARG A 146 -3.51 -39.48 -8.07
CA ARG A 146 -2.48 -38.47 -7.77
C ARG A 146 -3.03 -37.44 -6.78
N ILE A 147 -2.24 -37.07 -5.78
CA ILE A 147 -2.55 -35.96 -4.86
C ILE A 147 -1.57 -34.81 -5.11
N GLN A 148 -2.12 -33.60 -5.20
CA GLN A 148 -1.36 -32.36 -5.34
C GLN A 148 -2.07 -31.22 -4.59
N GLU A 149 -1.29 -30.31 -4.03
CA GLU A 149 -1.72 -29.04 -3.48
C GLU A 149 -1.35 -27.94 -4.48
N ILE A 150 -2.31 -27.07 -4.81
CA ILE A 150 -2.14 -25.99 -5.78
C ILE A 150 -2.64 -24.69 -5.16
N TRP A 151 -1.83 -23.63 -5.30
CA TRP A 151 -2.20 -22.28 -4.89
C TRP A 151 -2.85 -21.53 -6.05
N HIS A 152 -3.96 -20.84 -5.75
CA HIS A 152 -4.68 -19.99 -6.69
C HIS A 152 -4.82 -18.57 -6.15
N PRO A 153 -4.90 -17.55 -7.02
CA PRO A 153 -5.18 -16.17 -6.61
C PRO A 153 -6.48 -16.08 -5.80
N LEU A 154 -6.47 -15.24 -4.78
CA LEU A 154 -7.56 -15.12 -3.80
C LEU A 154 -8.66 -14.17 -4.25
N GLY A 155 -8.32 -13.06 -4.93
CA GLY A 155 -9.26 -12.06 -5.38
C GLY A 155 -8.79 -10.63 -5.11
N ILE A 156 -9.63 -9.82 -4.47
CA ILE A 156 -9.30 -8.43 -4.12
C ILE A 156 -8.81 -8.36 -2.67
N LEU A 157 -7.69 -7.67 -2.44
CA LEU A 157 -7.17 -7.36 -1.12
C LEU A 157 -7.52 -5.92 -0.73
N GLY A 158 -8.12 -5.76 0.44
CA GLY A 158 -8.29 -4.47 1.09
C GLY A 158 -7.11 -4.20 2.02
N VAL A 159 -6.30 -3.19 1.72
CA VAL A 159 -5.13 -2.82 2.54
C VAL A 159 -5.46 -1.54 3.29
N VAL A 160 -5.40 -1.58 4.61
CA VAL A 160 -5.62 -0.41 5.49
C VAL A 160 -4.33 -0.14 6.26
N THR A 161 -3.68 0.98 5.99
CA THR A 161 -2.36 1.31 6.57
C THR A 161 -2.43 2.43 7.60
N SER A 162 -1.45 2.44 8.49
CA SER A 162 -1.21 3.50 9.48
C SER A 162 -0.33 4.62 8.91
N PHE A 163 -0.12 5.69 9.67
CA PHE A 163 0.64 6.88 9.26
C PHE A 163 2.16 6.76 9.45
N ASN A 164 2.63 5.84 10.29
CA ASN A 164 4.04 5.76 10.71
C ASN A 164 4.95 5.10 9.66
N PHE A 165 4.40 4.19 8.84
CA PHE A 165 5.04 3.63 7.65
C PHE A 165 4.06 3.75 6.47
N PRO A 166 3.90 4.98 5.95
CA PRO A 166 2.83 5.29 5.01
C PRO A 166 3.01 4.66 3.63
N VAL A 167 4.19 4.12 3.28
CA VAL A 167 4.45 3.51 1.98
C VAL A 167 4.96 2.06 2.05
N ALA A 168 5.79 1.72 3.06
CA ALA A 168 6.38 0.37 3.15
C ALA A 168 5.33 -0.72 3.39
N VAL A 169 4.46 -0.54 4.39
CA VAL A 169 3.42 -1.54 4.72
C VAL A 169 2.50 -1.84 3.53
N TRP A 170 2.12 -0.80 2.78
CA TRP A 170 1.36 -0.98 1.55
C TRP A 170 2.18 -1.75 0.51
N SER A 171 3.43 -1.36 0.28
CA SER A 171 4.28 -2.00 -0.73
C SER A 171 4.50 -3.49 -0.46
N TRP A 172 4.64 -3.90 0.80
CA TRP A 172 4.77 -5.31 1.16
C TRP A 172 3.54 -6.12 0.79
N ASN A 173 2.36 -5.59 1.11
CA ASN A 173 1.10 -6.21 0.72
C ASN A 173 0.92 -6.19 -0.79
N PHE A 174 1.15 -5.04 -1.43
CA PHE A 174 0.87 -4.81 -2.84
C PHE A 174 1.77 -5.64 -3.77
N ALA A 175 3.08 -5.66 -3.54
CA ALA A 175 4.03 -6.41 -4.36
C ALA A 175 3.71 -7.92 -4.32
N LEU A 176 3.50 -8.46 -3.12
CA LEU A 176 3.16 -9.87 -2.92
C LEU A 176 1.76 -10.22 -3.46
N ALA A 177 0.77 -9.37 -3.21
CA ALA A 177 -0.59 -9.57 -3.72
C ALA A 177 -0.62 -9.63 -5.25
N THR A 178 0.10 -8.71 -5.89
CA THR A 178 0.18 -8.57 -7.35
C THR A 178 0.80 -9.82 -7.98
N ILE A 179 1.95 -10.31 -7.48
CA ILE A 179 2.56 -11.53 -8.02
C ILE A 179 1.71 -12.78 -7.76
N CYS A 180 0.90 -12.77 -6.70
CA CYS A 180 -0.07 -13.82 -6.39
C CYS A 180 -1.36 -13.72 -7.22
N GLY A 181 -1.47 -12.78 -8.16
CA GLY A 181 -2.61 -12.65 -9.09
C GLY A 181 -3.83 -11.94 -8.51
N ASN A 182 -3.63 -11.14 -7.45
CA ASN A 182 -4.69 -10.39 -6.79
C ASN A 182 -4.70 -8.91 -7.21
N ALA A 183 -5.85 -8.27 -7.03
CA ALA A 183 -5.98 -6.82 -7.13
C ALA A 183 -6.00 -6.19 -5.72
N THR A 184 -5.66 -4.91 -5.60
CA THR A 184 -5.50 -4.21 -4.33
C THR A 184 -6.33 -2.93 -4.27
N LEU A 185 -7.18 -2.81 -3.24
CA LEU A 185 -7.82 -1.57 -2.83
C LEU A 185 -7.12 -1.04 -1.58
N TRP A 186 -6.44 0.09 -1.69
CA TRP A 186 -5.72 0.69 -0.57
C TRP A 186 -6.47 1.86 0.04
N LYS A 187 -6.56 1.86 1.37
CA LYS A 187 -7.08 2.96 2.19
C LYS A 187 -5.99 3.44 3.15
N PRO A 188 -5.17 4.43 2.75
CA PRO A 188 -4.08 4.95 3.58
C PRO A 188 -4.61 5.69 4.80
N SER A 189 -3.75 5.93 5.78
CA SER A 189 -4.09 6.83 6.89
C SER A 189 -4.52 8.21 6.37
N PRO A 190 -5.58 8.82 6.93
CA PRO A 190 -5.98 10.18 6.57
C PRO A 190 -4.91 11.23 6.94
N ARG A 191 -3.89 10.87 7.73
CA ARG A 191 -2.75 11.74 8.04
C ARG A 191 -1.68 11.74 6.94
N THR A 192 -1.66 10.71 6.10
CA THR A 192 -0.62 10.54 5.07
C THR A 192 -1.19 10.18 3.68
N PRO A 193 -2.20 10.90 3.14
CA PRO A 193 -2.76 10.59 1.83
C PRO A 193 -1.87 10.98 0.62
N LEU A 194 -0.94 11.93 0.76
CA LEU A 194 -0.12 12.41 -0.36
C LEU A 194 0.92 11.39 -0.79
N THR A 195 1.58 10.70 0.15
CA THR A 195 2.47 9.57 -0.16
C THR A 195 1.73 8.48 -0.92
N ALA A 196 0.48 8.20 -0.56
CA ALA A 196 -0.33 7.21 -1.25
C ALA A 196 -0.66 7.62 -2.69
N ILE A 197 -1.03 8.88 -2.90
CA ILE A 197 -1.25 9.44 -4.23
C ILE A 197 0.04 9.41 -5.06
N ALA A 198 1.20 9.71 -4.45
CA ALA A 198 2.49 9.62 -5.12
C ALA A 198 2.81 8.18 -5.54
N CYS A 199 2.61 7.19 -4.67
CA CYS A 199 2.77 5.77 -5.00
C CYS A 199 1.87 5.34 -6.17
N TYR A 200 0.62 5.81 -6.21
CA TYR A 200 -0.29 5.54 -7.33
C TYR A 200 0.24 6.10 -8.66
N LYS A 201 0.77 7.33 -8.67
CA LYS A 201 1.37 7.91 -9.87
C LYS A 201 2.63 7.17 -10.33
N ILE A 202 3.47 6.71 -9.39
CA ILE A 202 4.65 5.89 -9.69
C ILE A 202 4.21 4.56 -10.32
N TRP A 203 3.18 3.92 -9.76
CA TRP A 203 2.58 2.72 -10.33
C TRP A 203 2.05 2.94 -11.75
N GLN A 204 1.33 4.04 -12.00
CA GLN A 204 0.84 4.38 -13.35
C GLN A 204 1.98 4.53 -14.36
N ARG A 205 3.14 5.04 -13.97
CA ARG A 205 4.31 5.09 -14.87
C ARG A 205 4.85 3.69 -15.16
N ALA A 206 4.90 2.80 -14.18
CA ALA A 206 5.33 1.42 -14.38
C ALA A 206 4.42 0.67 -15.38
N ILE A 207 3.10 0.89 -15.29
CA ILE A 207 2.12 0.29 -16.23
C ILE A 207 2.36 0.75 -17.67
N LYS A 208 2.73 2.02 -17.90
CA LYS A 208 3.03 2.53 -19.25
C LYS A 208 4.18 1.78 -19.94
N HIS A 209 5.03 1.11 -19.16
CA HIS A 209 6.14 0.30 -19.65
C HIS A 209 5.79 -1.20 -19.75
N SER A 210 4.56 -1.60 -19.37
CA SER A 210 4.10 -2.99 -19.40
C SER A 210 3.56 -3.37 -20.79
N GLU A 211 3.93 -4.56 -21.27
CA GLU A 211 3.38 -5.17 -22.49
C GLU A 211 1.86 -5.43 -22.43
N HIS A 212 1.25 -5.35 -21.23
CA HIS A 212 -0.14 -5.73 -20.97
C HIS A 212 -0.98 -4.57 -20.41
N SER A 213 -0.67 -3.31 -20.76
CA SER A 213 -1.32 -2.10 -20.21
C SER A 213 -2.84 -2.22 -20.05
N ASP A 214 -3.52 -2.70 -21.09
CA ASP A 214 -4.98 -2.72 -21.18
C ASP A 214 -5.65 -3.74 -20.23
N SER A 215 -4.89 -4.72 -19.75
CA SER A 215 -5.37 -5.73 -18.79
C SER A 215 -4.83 -5.54 -17.37
N THR A 216 -3.97 -4.53 -17.16
CA THR A 216 -3.18 -4.37 -15.93
C THR A 216 -3.33 -3.03 -15.22
N GLU A 217 -3.87 -2.00 -15.89
CA GLU A 217 -3.96 -0.66 -15.31
C GLU A 217 -4.77 -0.62 -14.01
N ASP A 218 -5.79 -1.47 -13.92
CA ASP A 218 -6.84 -1.36 -12.93
C ASP A 218 -6.71 -2.30 -11.73
N ILE A 219 -5.59 -3.01 -11.56
CA ILE A 219 -5.39 -3.93 -10.41
C ILE A 219 -5.08 -3.20 -9.10
N PHE A 220 -4.94 -1.89 -9.12
CA PHE A 220 -4.65 -1.07 -7.95
C PHE A 220 -5.56 0.16 -7.94
N LYS A 221 -6.28 0.39 -6.83
CA LYS A 221 -7.03 1.62 -6.58
C LYS A 221 -6.80 2.10 -5.17
N ILE A 222 -7.01 3.41 -4.96
CA ILE A 222 -6.94 4.05 -3.65
C ILE A 222 -8.30 4.68 -3.31
N ILE A 223 -8.72 4.57 -2.05
CA ILE A 223 -9.80 5.36 -1.48
C ILE A 223 -9.26 6.19 -0.31
N ILE A 224 -9.65 7.46 -0.24
CA ILE A 224 -9.20 8.37 0.81
C ILE A 224 -10.33 8.59 1.80
N GLY A 225 -10.03 8.56 3.10
CA GLY A 225 -11.04 8.83 4.11
C GLY A 225 -10.65 8.39 5.52
N HIS A 226 -11.63 8.36 6.40
CA HIS A 226 -11.48 8.07 7.81
C HIS A 226 -11.88 6.63 8.14
N LYS A 227 -12.46 6.41 9.33
CA LYS A 227 -12.91 5.11 9.82
C LYS A 227 -13.98 4.50 8.90
N GLU A 228 -14.90 5.31 8.40
CA GLU A 228 -16.02 4.86 7.57
C GLU A 228 -15.54 4.10 6.32
N GLN A 229 -14.57 4.65 5.58
CA GLN A 229 -14.01 4.00 4.39
C GLN A 229 -13.29 2.67 4.72
N ALA A 230 -12.69 2.55 5.91
CA ALA A 230 -12.13 1.28 6.37
C ALA A 230 -13.23 0.26 6.72
N GLU A 231 -14.35 0.72 7.29
CA GLU A 231 -15.51 -0.14 7.55
C GLU A 231 -16.16 -0.63 6.25
N TRP A 232 -16.19 0.18 5.18
CA TRP A 232 -16.66 -0.26 3.87
C TRP A 232 -15.85 -1.45 3.37
N ILE A 233 -14.51 -1.36 3.38
CA ILE A 233 -13.61 -2.47 3.02
C ILE A 233 -13.87 -3.70 3.91
N ALA A 234 -14.00 -3.49 5.23
CA ALA A 234 -14.16 -4.59 6.18
C ALA A 234 -15.50 -5.33 5.99
N LYS A 235 -16.57 -4.66 5.58
CA LYS A 235 -17.92 -5.23 5.40
C LYS A 235 -18.16 -5.79 3.99
N ASP A 236 -17.34 -5.45 3.00
CA ASP A 236 -17.59 -5.81 1.61
C ASP A 236 -17.20 -7.26 1.27
N LYS A 237 -18.19 -8.04 0.80
CA LYS A 237 -18.00 -9.45 0.41
C LYS A 237 -17.15 -9.62 -0.85
N ASN A 238 -16.97 -8.58 -1.66
CA ASN A 238 -16.07 -8.62 -2.82
C ASN A 238 -14.59 -8.49 -2.43
N ILE A 239 -14.28 -8.12 -1.18
CA ILE A 239 -12.90 -8.03 -0.68
C ILE A 239 -12.53 -9.33 0.06
N ASN A 240 -11.74 -10.18 -0.57
CA ASN A 240 -11.48 -11.55 -0.09
C ASN A 240 -10.53 -11.61 1.12
N LEU A 241 -9.57 -10.69 1.19
CA LEU A 241 -8.66 -10.56 2.33
C LEU A 241 -8.53 -9.08 2.72
N VAL A 242 -8.53 -8.82 4.02
CA VAL A 242 -8.28 -7.48 4.56
C VAL A 242 -7.00 -7.50 5.39
N SER A 243 -6.01 -6.70 4.96
CA SER A 243 -4.76 -6.47 5.68
C SER A 243 -4.89 -5.19 6.48
N LEU A 244 -4.84 -5.33 7.81
CA LEU A 244 -5.06 -4.25 8.76
C LEU A 244 -3.76 -3.95 9.52
N THR A 245 -3.22 -2.76 9.32
CA THR A 245 -2.10 -2.25 10.11
C THR A 245 -2.51 -1.02 10.91
N GLY A 246 -2.44 -1.10 12.23
CA GLY A 246 -2.86 0.00 13.11
C GLY A 246 -3.00 -0.38 14.57
N SER A 247 -3.86 0.31 15.31
CA SER A 247 -4.02 0.05 16.74
C SER A 247 -4.78 -1.25 17.02
N THR A 248 -4.52 -1.87 18.19
CA THR A 248 -5.25 -3.07 18.62
C THR A 248 -6.76 -2.82 18.72
N GLN A 249 -7.17 -1.59 19.05
CA GLN A 249 -8.58 -1.20 19.08
C GLN A 249 -9.21 -1.16 17.68
N MET A 250 -8.49 -0.65 16.69
CA MET A 250 -8.92 -0.69 15.28
C MET A 250 -9.06 -2.15 14.81
N GLY A 251 -8.05 -2.99 15.07
CA GLY A 251 -8.06 -4.41 14.75
C GLY A 251 -9.28 -5.13 15.34
N ARG A 252 -9.54 -4.97 16.65
CA ARG A 252 -10.72 -5.54 17.33
C ARG A 252 -12.06 -5.11 16.74
N THR A 253 -12.12 -3.91 16.17
CA THR A 253 -13.37 -3.38 15.61
C THR A 253 -13.61 -3.93 14.21
N LEU A 254 -12.62 -3.80 13.32
CA LEU A 254 -12.77 -4.16 11.91
C LEU A 254 -12.74 -5.68 11.67
N SER A 255 -11.99 -6.44 12.48
CA SER A 255 -11.89 -7.90 12.31
C SER A 255 -13.22 -8.62 12.48
N LYS A 256 -14.12 -8.08 13.31
CA LYS A 256 -15.48 -8.61 13.50
C LYS A 256 -16.26 -8.61 12.20
N TYR A 257 -16.26 -7.48 11.47
CA TYR A 257 -16.96 -7.36 10.19
C TYR A 257 -16.41 -8.31 9.14
N VAL A 258 -15.09 -8.48 9.08
CA VAL A 258 -14.45 -9.38 8.10
C VAL A 258 -14.75 -10.85 8.44
N THR A 259 -14.70 -11.21 9.72
CA THR A 259 -14.97 -12.59 10.17
C THR A 259 -16.45 -12.95 10.02
N GLU A 260 -17.37 -12.02 10.28
CA GLU A 260 -18.82 -12.22 10.12
C GLU A 260 -19.21 -12.62 8.68
N ARG A 261 -18.44 -12.16 7.69
CA ARG A 261 -18.61 -12.53 6.28
C ARG A 261 -17.63 -13.61 5.80
N PHE A 262 -16.96 -14.33 6.71
CA PHE A 262 -15.96 -15.37 6.42
C PHE A 262 -14.78 -14.90 5.55
N GLY A 263 -14.42 -13.61 5.62
CA GLY A 263 -13.25 -13.06 4.93
C GLY A 263 -11.94 -13.43 5.63
N LYS A 264 -10.82 -13.35 4.90
CA LYS A 264 -9.48 -13.56 5.47
C LYS A 264 -8.90 -12.27 6.04
N LEU A 265 -8.06 -12.41 7.06
CA LEU A 265 -7.42 -11.28 7.75
C LEU A 265 -5.90 -11.46 7.82
N ILE A 266 -5.19 -10.36 7.65
CA ILE A 266 -3.83 -10.17 8.15
C ILE A 266 -3.90 -8.99 9.12
N MET A 267 -3.37 -9.13 10.33
CA MET A 267 -3.48 -8.10 11.37
C MET A 267 -2.12 -7.80 11.97
N GLU A 268 -1.56 -6.66 11.61
CA GLU A 268 -0.33 -6.10 12.18
C GLU A 268 -0.70 -4.97 13.13
N LEU A 269 -0.85 -5.32 14.42
CA LEU A 269 -1.40 -4.42 15.43
C LEU A 269 -0.29 -3.85 16.32
N GLY A 270 -0.67 -3.10 17.37
CA GLY A 270 0.31 -2.49 18.28
C GLY A 270 1.20 -3.51 18.99
N GLY A 271 2.47 -3.15 19.19
CA GLY A 271 3.43 -3.88 20.00
C GLY A 271 3.80 -3.13 21.28
N ASN A 272 4.20 -3.86 22.31
CA ASN A 272 4.86 -3.32 23.50
C ASN A 272 6.17 -4.09 23.67
N ASN A 273 7.15 -3.73 22.83
CA ASN A 273 8.37 -4.49 22.63
C ASN A 273 9.34 -4.25 23.79
N ALA A 274 10.08 -5.29 24.20
CA ALA A 274 11.04 -5.21 25.31
C ALA A 274 12.42 -5.74 24.89
N MET A 275 13.47 -5.21 25.52
CA MET A 275 14.84 -5.73 25.46
C MET A 275 15.28 -6.13 26.86
N ILE A 276 15.88 -7.32 27.01
CA ILE A 276 16.42 -7.82 28.28
C ILE A 276 17.95 -7.76 28.22
N VAL A 277 18.56 -6.97 29.10
CA VAL A 277 20.02 -6.86 29.22
C VAL A 277 20.50 -7.81 30.32
N THR A 278 21.21 -8.87 29.93
CA THR A 278 21.77 -9.85 30.88
C THR A 278 23.14 -9.40 31.40
N PRO A 279 23.66 -9.98 32.50
CA PRO A 279 24.97 -9.60 33.05
C PRO A 279 26.16 -9.78 32.09
N SER A 280 26.03 -10.63 31.06
CA SER A 280 27.08 -10.88 30.06
C SER A 280 26.94 -10.04 28.79
N ALA A 281 25.98 -9.09 28.75
CA ALA A 281 25.73 -8.29 27.56
C ALA A 281 26.90 -7.33 27.26
N ASP A 282 27.20 -7.15 25.97
CA ASP A 282 28.02 -6.02 25.52
C ASP A 282 27.24 -4.72 25.75
N LEU A 283 27.59 -4.01 26.82
CA LEU A 283 26.90 -2.77 27.21
C LEU A 283 27.06 -1.66 26.17
N LYS A 284 28.16 -1.61 25.41
CA LYS A 284 28.34 -0.59 24.37
C LYS A 284 27.37 -0.81 23.21
N LEU A 285 27.17 -2.08 22.82
CA LEU A 285 26.19 -2.45 21.81
C LEU A 285 24.76 -2.23 22.34
N ALA A 286 24.47 -2.70 23.56
CA ALA A 286 23.14 -2.62 24.16
C ALA A 286 22.65 -1.17 24.24
N ILE A 287 23.48 -0.23 24.74
CA ILE A 287 23.11 1.18 24.85
C ILE A 287 22.73 1.77 23.49
N ARG A 288 23.53 1.52 22.44
CA ARG A 288 23.25 2.05 21.09
C ARG A 288 21.96 1.47 20.51
N ALA A 289 21.77 0.16 20.65
CA ALA A 289 20.56 -0.51 20.18
C ALA A 289 19.31 0.00 20.88
N ILE A 290 19.34 0.13 22.22
CA ILE A 290 18.22 0.62 23.03
C ILE A 290 17.85 2.07 22.72
N ILE A 291 18.84 2.94 22.48
CA ILE A 291 18.57 4.35 22.15
C ILE A 291 17.93 4.49 20.76
N PHE A 292 18.30 3.63 19.81
CA PHE A 292 17.78 3.68 18.45
C PHE A 292 16.39 3.05 18.31
N SER A 293 16.13 1.93 18.98
CA SER A 293 14.90 1.13 18.87
C SER A 293 13.67 1.82 19.45
#